data_AF-A0A553QLI8-F1
#
_entry.id   AF-A0A553QLI8-F1
#
_cell.length_a   1.000
_cell.length_b   1.000
_cell.length_c   1.000
_cell.angle_alpha   90.00
_cell.angle_beta   90.00
_cell.angle_gamma   90.00
#
_symmetry.space_group_name_H-M   'P 1'
#
loop_
_entity.id
_entity.type
_entity.pdbx_description
1 polymer ?
#
loop_
_entity_poly.entity_id
_entity_poly.type
_entity_poly.pdbx_seq_one_letter_code
_entity_poly.pdbx_strand_id
1 'polypeptide(L)'
;MAGNFWQSSHYLQWVLDKQDLMKERQKDLKFLSEEDYWKLQIFFANVIQALGEHLKLRQQVIATATVYFKRFYARYSLKSIDPVLMAPTCVFLASKVEEFGVVSNTRLISAATSVLKTRFSYAFPKEFPFRMNHILECEFYLLELMDCCLIVYHPYRPLLQYVQDMACLHVACVVQQKDARQWFAELSVDMEKILEIIRVILKLYDQWKKFDDRKEIAAVLNNVPKPKPPPNSETEQSSNGSQNSSYGQS
;
A
#
# COMPACT_ATOMS: atom_id res chain seq x y z
N MET A 1 21.51 -9.99 -1.65
CA MET A 1 21.09 -9.96 -3.08
C MET A 1 21.14 -8.55 -3.72
N ALA A 2 21.93 -7.60 -3.21
CA ALA A 2 21.84 -6.20 -3.64
C ALA A 2 22.16 -5.92 -5.14
N GLY A 3 22.81 -6.84 -5.84
CA GLY A 3 23.26 -6.66 -7.23
C GLY A 3 22.51 -7.45 -8.29
N ASN A 4 21.45 -8.21 -7.95
CA ASN A 4 20.82 -9.14 -8.90
C ASN A 4 19.36 -8.78 -9.24
N PHE A 5 19.11 -7.52 -9.57
CA PHE A 5 17.76 -7.07 -9.94
C PHE A 5 17.21 -7.84 -11.14
N TRP A 6 18.01 -8.00 -12.20
CA TRP A 6 17.57 -8.59 -13.48
C TRP A 6 17.21 -10.08 -13.41
N GLN A 7 17.71 -10.83 -12.43
CA GLN A 7 17.34 -12.22 -12.20
C GLN A 7 16.40 -12.38 -10.99
N SER A 8 15.99 -11.27 -10.37
CA SER A 8 15.13 -11.31 -9.19
C SER A 8 13.69 -11.60 -9.56
N SER A 9 12.94 -12.18 -8.61
CA SER A 9 11.49 -12.32 -8.75
C SER A 9 10.78 -10.97 -8.91
N HIS A 10 11.35 -9.88 -8.37
CA HIS A 10 10.81 -8.54 -8.59
C HIS A 10 10.76 -8.19 -10.08
N TYR A 11 11.88 -8.34 -10.79
CA TYR A 11 11.93 -8.03 -12.22
C TYR A 11 11.10 -9.03 -13.04
N LEU A 12 11.27 -10.33 -12.77
CA LEU A 12 10.69 -11.39 -13.61
C LEU A 12 9.18 -11.56 -13.45
N GLN A 13 8.60 -11.24 -12.29
CA GLN A 13 7.19 -11.51 -12.00
C GLN A 13 6.36 -10.27 -11.63
N TRP A 14 6.99 -9.21 -11.12
CA TRP A 14 6.30 -8.08 -10.49
C TRP A 14 6.51 -6.73 -11.18
N VAL A 15 7.23 -6.72 -12.31
CA VAL A 15 7.16 -5.63 -13.29
C VAL A 15 6.01 -5.96 -14.24
N LEU A 16 4.83 -5.44 -13.89
CA LEU A 16 3.57 -5.77 -14.58
C LEU A 16 3.37 -4.89 -15.82
N ASP A 17 2.72 -5.45 -16.83
CA ASP A 17 2.24 -4.66 -17.96
C ASP A 17 1.10 -3.72 -17.54
N LYS A 18 1.10 -2.52 -18.11
CA LYS A 18 0.11 -1.49 -17.79
C LYS A 18 -1.30 -1.89 -18.22
N GLN A 19 -1.46 -2.56 -19.35
CA GLN A 19 -2.77 -2.96 -19.87
C GLN A 19 -3.39 -4.05 -18.99
N ASP A 20 -2.60 -5.05 -18.60
CA ASP A 20 -3.03 -6.11 -17.69
C ASP A 20 -3.46 -5.55 -16.34
N LEU A 21 -2.69 -4.61 -15.80
CA LEU A 21 -3.00 -3.94 -14.54
C LEU A 21 -4.30 -3.12 -14.62
N MET A 22 -4.62 -2.51 -15.76
CA MET A 22 -5.89 -1.80 -15.97
C MET A 22 -7.07 -2.78 -16.10
N LYS A 23 -6.85 -3.92 -16.78
CA LYS A 23 -7.84 -4.97 -16.95
C LYS A 23 -8.30 -5.56 -15.61
N GLU A 24 -7.36 -5.84 -14.70
CA GLU A 24 -7.68 -6.33 -13.36
C GLU A 24 -8.43 -5.28 -12.52
N ARG A 25 -8.04 -4.00 -12.63
CA ARG A 25 -8.71 -2.88 -11.97
C ARG A 25 -10.16 -2.66 -12.42
N GLN A 26 -10.55 -3.12 -13.61
CA GLN A 26 -11.92 -2.98 -14.10
C GLN A 26 -12.97 -3.64 -13.18
N LYS A 27 -12.56 -4.56 -12.31
CA LYS A 27 -13.41 -5.16 -11.27
C LYS A 27 -13.89 -4.12 -10.24
N ASP A 28 -13.01 -3.19 -9.87
CA ASP A 28 -13.25 -2.16 -8.86
C ASP A 28 -13.78 -0.86 -9.48
N LEU A 29 -13.39 -0.58 -10.73
CA LEU A 29 -13.87 0.59 -11.47
C LEU A 29 -15.40 0.57 -11.78
N LYS A 30 -16.07 -0.55 -11.47
CA LYS A 30 -17.54 -0.63 -11.47
C LYS A 30 -18.18 0.15 -10.31
N PHE A 31 -17.43 0.36 -9.23
CA PHE A 31 -17.89 1.02 -8.00
C PHE A 31 -17.19 2.36 -7.77
N LEU A 32 -15.93 2.47 -8.21
CA LEU A 32 -15.08 3.63 -8.03
C LEU A 32 -14.74 4.25 -9.38
N SER A 33 -14.67 5.58 -9.47
CA SER A 33 -14.07 6.21 -10.65
C SER A 33 -12.56 5.94 -10.70
N GLU A 34 -11.94 6.10 -11.88
CA GLU A 34 -10.46 6.08 -11.95
C GLU A 34 -9.84 7.12 -11.01
N GLU A 35 -10.55 8.23 -10.80
CA GLU A 35 -10.10 9.30 -9.92
C GLU A 35 -10.07 8.87 -8.46
N ASP A 36 -11.19 8.32 -7.99
CA ASP A 36 -11.34 7.82 -6.63
C ASP A 36 -10.36 6.69 -6.35
N TYR A 37 -10.06 5.84 -7.34
CA TYR A 37 -9.11 4.76 -7.19
C TYR A 37 -7.69 5.28 -6.91
N TRP A 38 -7.20 6.28 -7.66
CA TRP A 38 -5.86 6.82 -7.37
C TRP A 38 -5.82 7.63 -6.07
N LYS A 39 -6.91 8.32 -5.71
CA LYS A 39 -7.04 9.00 -4.40
C LYS A 39 -6.92 8.00 -3.25
N LEU A 40 -7.61 6.86 -3.36
CA LEU A 40 -7.54 5.77 -2.39
C LEU A 40 -6.13 5.18 -2.29
N GLN A 41 -5.44 5.04 -3.42
CA GLN A 41 -4.05 4.57 -3.45
C GLN A 41 -3.07 5.54 -2.80
N ILE A 42 -3.29 6.86 -2.92
CA ILE A 42 -2.51 7.88 -2.20
C ILE A 42 -2.81 7.81 -0.70
N PHE A 43 -4.09 7.74 -0.33
CA PHE A 43 -4.51 7.66 1.05
C PHE A 43 -3.88 6.48 1.80
N PHE A 44 -3.96 5.26 1.26
CA PHE A 44 -3.34 4.10 1.93
C PHE A 44 -1.81 4.14 1.92
N ALA A 45 -1.17 4.78 0.93
CA ALA A 45 0.27 5.04 1.00
C ALA A 45 0.60 5.97 2.18
N ASN A 46 -0.21 7.00 2.43
CA ASN A 46 -0.05 7.89 3.58
C ASN A 46 -0.33 7.17 4.92
N VAL A 47 -1.31 6.26 4.96
CA VAL A 47 -1.57 5.42 6.14
C VAL A 47 -0.37 4.54 6.47
N ILE A 48 0.18 3.83 5.47
CA ILE A 48 1.38 2.98 5.64
C ILE A 48 2.58 3.82 6.09
N GLN A 49 2.78 4.99 5.49
CA GLN A 49 3.83 5.93 5.90
C GLN A 49 3.67 6.36 7.36
N ALA A 50 2.47 6.77 7.78
CA ALA A 50 2.20 7.18 9.15
C ALA A 50 2.37 6.04 10.17
N LEU A 51 1.98 4.81 9.81
CA LEU A 51 2.23 3.62 10.63
C LEU A 51 3.73 3.37 10.81
N GLY A 52 4.49 3.46 9.73
CA GLY A 52 5.94 3.31 9.75
C GLY A 52 6.65 4.36 10.60
N GLU A 53 6.24 5.63 10.48
CA GLU A 53 6.74 6.74 11.31
C GLU A 53 6.46 6.52 12.80
N HIS A 54 5.22 6.16 13.15
CA HIS A 54 4.83 5.89 14.54
C HIS A 54 5.60 4.71 15.14
N LEU A 55 5.90 3.69 14.33
CA LEU A 55 6.72 2.54 14.71
C LEU A 55 8.24 2.81 14.66
N LYS A 56 8.66 3.99 14.17
CA LYS A 56 10.06 4.39 13.97
C LYS A 56 10.83 3.46 13.03
N LEU A 57 10.17 3.01 11.96
CA LEU A 57 10.77 2.15 10.94
C LEU A 57 11.61 2.98 9.95
N ARG A 58 12.66 2.38 9.41
CA ARG A 58 13.44 2.98 8.30
C ARG A 58 12.58 3.09 7.03
N GLN A 59 12.83 4.11 6.20
CA GLN A 59 12.05 4.34 4.97
C GLN A 59 12.02 3.13 4.03
N GLN A 60 13.10 2.35 3.97
CA GLN A 60 13.15 1.12 3.16
C GLN A 60 12.08 0.10 3.58
N VAL A 61 11.81 -0.05 4.88
CA VAL A 61 10.75 -0.95 5.39
C VAL A 61 9.37 -0.45 4.97
N ILE A 62 9.15 0.87 5.09
CA ILE A 62 7.89 1.52 4.71
C ILE A 62 7.64 1.37 3.20
N ALA A 63 8.70 1.53 2.40
CA ALA A 63 8.63 1.34 0.95
C ALA A 63 8.32 -0.12 0.58
N THR A 64 8.97 -1.10 1.23
CA THR A 64 8.65 -2.53 1.04
C THR A 64 7.19 -2.83 1.39
N ALA A 65 6.69 -2.32 2.53
CA ALA A 65 5.29 -2.46 2.92
C ALA A 65 4.33 -1.84 1.90
N THR A 66 4.67 -0.67 1.36
CA THR A 66 3.86 0.02 0.33
C THR A 66 3.81 -0.78 -0.97
N VAL A 67 4.93 -1.41 -1.36
CA VAL A 67 4.98 -2.29 -2.53
C VAL A 67 4.15 -3.54 -2.32
N TYR A 68 4.19 -4.18 -1.14
CA TYR A 68 3.33 -5.33 -0.84
C TYR A 68 1.85 -4.98 -0.97
N PHE A 69 1.43 -3.86 -0.39
CA PHE A 69 0.06 -3.37 -0.50
C PHE A 69 -0.35 -3.16 -1.97
N LYS A 70 0.53 -2.53 -2.77
CA LYS A 70 0.26 -2.29 -4.20
C LYS A 70 0.24 -3.59 -5.01
N ARG A 71 1.12 -4.55 -4.72
CA ARG A 71 1.15 -5.86 -5.39
C ARG A 71 -0.12 -6.66 -5.12
N PHE A 72 -0.61 -6.64 -3.88
CA PHE A 72 -1.85 -7.29 -3.51
C PHE A 72 -3.04 -6.73 -4.31
N TYR A 73 -3.28 -5.43 -4.24
CA TYR A 73 -4.40 -4.78 -4.96
C TYR A 73 -4.17 -4.58 -6.46
N ALA A 74 -3.00 -4.96 -6.99
CA ALA A 74 -2.78 -5.06 -8.43
C ALA A 74 -3.44 -6.32 -9.02
N ARG A 75 -3.54 -7.40 -8.24
CA ARG A 75 -4.14 -8.69 -8.67
C ARG A 75 -5.53 -8.92 -8.07
N TYR A 76 -5.79 -8.39 -6.89
CA TYR A 76 -7.02 -8.61 -6.14
C TYR A 76 -7.83 -7.33 -5.99
N SER A 77 -9.16 -7.49 -6.00
CA SER A 77 -10.11 -6.40 -5.79
C SER A 77 -10.04 -5.88 -4.34
N LEU A 78 -10.33 -4.59 -4.14
CA LEU A 78 -10.38 -3.95 -2.82
C LEU A 78 -11.35 -4.61 -1.82
N LYS A 79 -12.33 -5.39 -2.31
CA LYS A 79 -13.30 -6.13 -1.48
C LYS A 79 -12.80 -7.47 -0.95
N SER A 80 -11.65 -7.95 -1.41
CA SER A 80 -11.12 -9.27 -1.04
C SER A 80 -10.71 -9.30 0.43
N ILE A 81 -9.83 -8.38 0.82
CA ILE A 81 -9.42 -8.13 2.20
C ILE A 81 -9.52 -6.63 2.43
N ASP A 82 -10.04 -6.24 3.60
CA ASP A 82 -10.13 -4.84 4.01
C ASP A 82 -8.75 -4.16 3.96
N PRO A 83 -8.58 -3.09 3.15
CA PRO A 83 -7.37 -2.30 3.10
C PRO A 83 -6.88 -1.78 4.46
N VAL A 84 -7.80 -1.54 5.40
CA VAL A 84 -7.48 -1.13 6.77
C VAL A 84 -6.76 -2.24 7.54
N LEU A 85 -7.05 -3.51 7.27
CA LEU A 85 -6.33 -4.66 7.80
C LEU A 85 -5.04 -4.95 7.01
N MET A 86 -5.08 -4.78 5.69
CA MET A 86 -3.93 -5.07 4.82
C MET A 86 -2.75 -4.11 5.08
N ALA A 87 -3.01 -2.83 5.32
CA ALA A 87 -1.96 -1.84 5.56
C ALA A 87 -1.02 -2.17 6.76
N PRO A 88 -1.52 -2.41 7.99
CA PRO A 88 -0.67 -2.82 9.11
C PRO A 88 -0.04 -4.20 8.90
N THR A 89 -0.73 -5.11 8.19
CA THR A 89 -0.17 -6.44 7.85
C THR A 89 1.05 -6.34 6.94
N CYS A 90 0.99 -5.48 5.92
CA CYS A 90 2.13 -5.19 5.04
C CYS A 90 3.31 -4.62 5.83
N VAL A 91 3.06 -3.69 6.77
CA VAL A 91 4.10 -3.11 7.63
C VAL A 91 4.72 -4.18 8.54
N PHE A 92 3.89 -5.04 9.12
CA PHE A 92 4.35 -6.13 9.97
C PHE A 92 5.24 -7.12 9.22
N LEU A 93 4.81 -7.59 8.04
CA LEU A 93 5.59 -8.50 7.22
C LEU A 93 6.89 -7.84 6.72
N ALA A 94 6.82 -6.60 6.23
CA ALA A 94 8.00 -5.89 5.76
C ALA A 94 9.04 -5.69 6.86
N SER A 95 8.62 -5.41 8.10
CA SER A 95 9.55 -5.28 9.22
C SER A 95 10.38 -6.55 9.46
N LYS A 96 9.74 -7.72 9.34
CA LYS A 96 10.40 -9.03 9.48
C LYS A 96 11.38 -9.31 8.35
N VAL A 97 11.00 -9.00 7.10
CA VAL A 97 11.81 -9.27 5.90
C VAL A 97 13.05 -8.38 5.83
N GLU A 98 12.91 -7.12 6.20
CA GLU A 98 13.98 -6.13 6.12
C GLU A 98 14.94 -6.15 7.33
N GLU A 99 14.86 -7.20 8.16
CA GLU A 99 15.69 -7.42 9.36
C GLU A 99 15.67 -6.23 10.34
N PHE A 100 14.60 -5.44 10.34
CA PHE A 100 14.35 -4.45 11.36
C PHE A 100 13.58 -5.15 12.47
N GLY A 101 14.18 -5.29 13.66
CA GLY A 101 13.71 -6.16 14.75
C GLY A 101 12.18 -6.29 14.88
N VAL A 102 11.72 -7.52 15.15
CA VAL A 102 10.30 -7.91 15.12
C VAL A 102 9.43 -6.93 15.90
N VAL A 103 8.50 -6.26 15.21
CA VAL A 103 7.48 -5.43 15.86
C VAL A 103 6.60 -6.33 16.73
N SER A 104 6.51 -6.04 18.04
CA SER A 104 5.67 -6.85 18.92
C SER A 104 4.19 -6.70 18.58
N ASN A 105 3.43 -7.78 18.81
CA ASN A 105 1.99 -7.85 18.52
C ASN A 105 1.22 -6.68 19.15
N THR A 106 1.50 -6.37 20.42
CA THR A 106 0.86 -5.27 21.15
C THR A 106 1.21 -3.91 20.57
N ARG A 107 2.47 -3.72 20.18
CA ARG A 107 2.95 -2.46 19.61
C ARG A 107 2.35 -2.19 18.23
N LEU A 108 2.17 -3.21 17.41
CA LEU A 108 1.53 -3.09 16.10
C LEU A 108 0.07 -2.65 16.21
N ILE A 109 -0.71 -3.34 17.05
CA ILE A 109 -2.14 -3.01 17.25
C ILE A 109 -2.28 -1.61 17.87
N SER A 110 -1.48 -1.29 18.89
CA SER A 110 -1.49 0.04 19.51
C SER A 110 -1.14 1.13 18.49
N ALA A 111 -0.16 0.90 17.61
CA ALA A 111 0.19 1.84 16.55
C ALA A 111 -0.94 2.02 15.54
N ALA A 112 -1.58 0.93 15.09
CA ALA A 112 -2.71 1.00 14.16
C ALA A 112 -3.87 1.81 14.76
N THR A 113 -4.27 1.51 15.99
CA THR A 113 -5.34 2.24 16.68
C THR A 113 -4.98 3.71 16.89
N SER A 114 -3.77 4.00 17.35
CA SER A 114 -3.29 5.37 17.61
C SER A 114 -3.26 6.20 16.31
N VAL A 115 -2.65 5.68 15.25
CA VAL A 115 -2.47 6.40 13.98
C VAL A 115 -3.82 6.68 13.32
N LEU A 116 -4.72 5.69 13.24
CA LEU A 116 -6.04 5.89 12.64
C LEU A 116 -6.87 6.90 13.44
N LYS A 117 -6.82 6.86 14.77
CA LYS A 117 -7.56 7.79 15.64
C LYS A 117 -7.00 9.21 15.62
N THR A 118 -5.69 9.38 15.60
CA THR A 118 -5.04 10.70 15.73
C THR A 118 -4.86 11.41 14.40
N ARG A 119 -4.45 10.69 13.35
CA ARG A 119 -4.11 11.28 12.06
C ARG A 119 -5.21 11.12 11.02
N PHE A 120 -6.07 10.09 11.12
CA PHE A 120 -7.06 9.73 10.10
C PHE A 120 -8.50 9.65 10.62
N SER A 121 -8.82 10.37 11.70
CA SER A 121 -10.17 10.40 12.29
C SER A 121 -11.26 10.90 11.33
N TYR A 122 -10.89 11.72 10.34
CA TYR A 122 -11.80 12.20 9.29
C TYR A 122 -12.24 11.07 8.34
N ALA A 123 -11.41 10.05 8.16
CA ALA A 123 -11.68 8.89 7.30
C ALA A 123 -12.31 7.74 8.08
N PHE A 124 -11.88 7.55 9.34
CA PHE A 124 -12.28 6.44 10.19
C PHE A 124 -12.89 6.96 11.50
N PRO A 125 -14.23 7.04 11.60
CA PRO A 125 -14.91 7.49 12.81
C PRO A 125 -14.90 6.42 13.92
N LYS A 126 -14.71 5.15 13.55
CA LYS A 126 -14.65 4.02 14.48
C LYS A 126 -13.19 3.65 14.78
N GLU A 127 -12.94 3.11 15.96
CA GLU A 127 -11.61 2.58 16.31
C GLU A 127 -11.24 1.38 15.44
N PHE A 128 -9.93 1.11 15.32
CA PHE A 128 -9.39 -0.01 14.57
C PHE A 128 -10.00 -1.33 15.08
N PRO A 129 -10.82 -2.03 14.27
CA PRO A 129 -11.64 -3.14 14.77
C PRO A 129 -10.88 -4.47 14.87
N PHE A 130 -9.69 -4.55 14.26
CA PHE A 130 -8.98 -5.81 14.11
C PHE A 130 -8.02 -6.09 15.27
N ARG A 131 -8.05 -7.34 15.75
CA ARG A 131 -7.06 -7.91 16.68
C ARG A 131 -5.90 -8.58 15.95
N MET A 132 -4.83 -8.90 16.68
CA MET A 132 -3.62 -9.52 16.13
C MET A 132 -3.89 -10.81 15.34
N ASN A 133 -4.84 -11.65 15.77
CA ASN A 133 -5.15 -12.90 15.08
C ASN A 133 -5.54 -12.66 13.61
N HIS A 134 -6.29 -11.60 13.32
CA HIS A 134 -6.64 -11.23 11.94
C HIS A 134 -5.43 -10.77 11.14
N ILE A 135 -4.45 -10.13 11.78
CA ILE A 135 -3.19 -9.73 11.12
C ILE A 135 -2.37 -10.97 10.75
N LEU A 136 -2.28 -11.95 11.66
CA LEU A 136 -1.55 -13.19 11.40
C LEU A 136 -2.21 -14.02 10.28
N GLU A 137 -3.54 -14.07 10.25
CA GLU A 137 -4.28 -14.71 9.16
C GLU A 137 -4.08 -13.96 7.83
N CYS A 138 -4.23 -12.63 7.84
CA CYS A 138 -3.99 -11.78 6.68
C CYS A 138 -2.54 -11.89 6.17
N GLU A 139 -1.57 -12.07 7.06
CA GLU A 139 -0.17 -12.26 6.71
C GLU A 139 0.01 -13.54 5.87
N PHE A 140 -0.65 -14.63 6.27
CA PHE A 140 -0.56 -15.89 5.54
C PHE A 140 -1.08 -15.74 4.10
N TYR A 141 -2.25 -15.09 3.94
CA TYR A 141 -2.78 -14.77 2.62
C TYR A 141 -1.83 -13.85 1.84
N LEU A 142 -1.28 -12.81 2.48
CA LEU A 142 -0.36 -11.89 1.81
C LEU A 142 0.90 -12.62 1.29
N LEU A 143 1.45 -13.56 2.06
CA LEU A 143 2.60 -14.37 1.66
C LEU A 143 2.29 -15.27 0.46
N GLU A 144 1.17 -15.98 0.51
CA GLU A 144 0.73 -16.89 -0.56
C GLU A 144 0.47 -16.12 -1.86
N LEU A 145 -0.26 -15.02 -1.77
CA LEU A 145 -0.71 -14.26 -2.94
C LEU A 145 0.41 -13.45 -3.61
N MET A 146 1.50 -13.20 -2.86
CA MET A 146 2.74 -12.64 -3.40
C MET A 146 3.72 -13.72 -3.91
N ASP A 147 3.34 -15.00 -3.95
CA ASP A 147 4.21 -16.11 -4.37
C ASP A 147 5.55 -16.12 -3.60
N CYS A 148 5.48 -15.80 -2.29
CA CYS A 148 6.65 -15.63 -1.41
C CYS A 148 7.75 -14.68 -1.95
N CYS A 149 7.41 -13.74 -2.83
CA CYS A 149 8.35 -12.77 -3.42
C CYS A 149 8.63 -11.57 -2.51
N LEU A 150 9.38 -11.81 -1.43
CA LEU A 150 9.58 -10.85 -0.34
C LEU A 150 10.67 -9.81 -0.62
N ILE A 151 11.66 -10.12 -1.47
CA ILE A 151 12.76 -9.19 -1.72
C ILE A 151 12.31 -8.12 -2.73
N VAL A 152 12.27 -6.87 -2.28
CA VAL A 152 11.90 -5.71 -3.09
C VAL A 152 13.11 -4.81 -3.30
N TYR A 153 13.25 -4.32 -4.54
CA TYR A 153 14.30 -3.38 -4.91
C TYR A 153 13.68 -1.98 -5.01
N HIS A 154 14.35 -1.00 -4.40
CA HIS A 154 13.85 0.37 -4.29
C HIS A 154 14.79 1.37 -4.98
N PRO A 155 14.27 2.51 -5.47
CA PRO A 155 15.07 3.50 -6.18
C PRO A 155 16.06 4.26 -5.29
N TYR A 156 15.97 4.16 -3.96
CA TYR A 156 16.82 4.93 -3.04
C TYR A 156 18.31 4.63 -3.19
N ARG A 157 18.69 3.36 -3.35
CA ARG A 157 20.08 2.93 -3.50
C ARG A 157 20.71 3.43 -4.82
N PRO A 158 20.12 3.15 -6.01
CA PRO A 158 20.68 3.67 -7.26
C PRO A 158 20.62 5.19 -7.33
N LEU A 159 19.61 5.84 -6.75
CA LEU A 159 19.55 7.30 -6.68
C LEU A 159 20.75 7.88 -5.94
N LEU A 160 21.12 7.30 -4.79
CA LEU A 160 22.30 7.76 -4.05
C LEU A 160 23.59 7.59 -4.87
N GLN A 161 23.73 6.48 -5.59
CA GLN A 161 24.87 6.22 -6.48
C GLN A 161 24.94 7.26 -7.61
N TYR A 162 23.82 7.50 -8.31
CA TYR A 162 23.79 8.50 -9.37
C TYR A 162 24.03 9.93 -8.88
N VAL A 163 23.53 10.29 -7.69
CA VAL A 163 23.81 11.60 -7.09
C VAL A 163 25.28 11.73 -6.70
N GLN A 164 25.91 10.66 -6.21
CA GLN A 164 27.35 10.64 -5.92
C GLN A 164 28.17 10.78 -7.21
N ASP A 165 27.82 10.04 -8.26
CA ASP A 165 28.48 10.14 -9.56
C ASP A 165 28.30 11.55 -10.17
N MET A 166 27.09 12.11 -10.06
CA MET A 166 26.78 13.50 -10.40
C MET A 166 27.56 14.51 -9.57
N ALA A 167 27.76 14.27 -8.27
CA ALA A 167 28.50 15.18 -7.40
C ALA A 167 29.99 15.15 -7.73
N CYS A 168 30.56 13.96 -7.97
CA CYS A 168 31.92 13.79 -8.47
C CYS A 168 32.09 14.47 -9.83
N LEU A 169 31.10 14.32 -10.72
CA LEU A 169 31.07 15.01 -12.00
C LEU A 169 30.88 16.52 -11.84
N HIS A 170 30.06 17.00 -10.91
CA HIS A 170 29.84 18.43 -10.65
C HIS A 170 31.09 19.08 -10.07
N VAL A 171 31.86 18.40 -9.21
CA VAL A 171 33.19 18.89 -8.79
C VAL A 171 34.11 19.03 -10.02
N ALA A 172 34.07 18.10 -10.97
CA ALA A 172 34.80 18.21 -12.23
C ALA A 172 34.20 19.26 -13.21
N CYS A 173 32.88 19.45 -13.22
CA CYS A 173 32.14 20.36 -14.10
C CYS A 173 32.11 21.80 -13.58
N VAL A 174 32.21 22.06 -12.27
CA VAL A 174 32.43 23.40 -11.69
C VAL A 174 33.82 23.90 -12.05
N VAL A 175 34.80 23.00 -12.17
CA VAL A 175 36.12 23.30 -12.74
C VAL A 175 36.03 23.57 -14.27
N GLN A 176 35.00 23.08 -14.97
CA GLN A 176 34.88 23.15 -16.45
C GLN A 176 33.65 23.91 -17.01
N GLN A 177 32.81 24.52 -16.17
CA GLN A 177 31.49 25.12 -16.51
C GLN A 177 30.61 24.28 -17.47
N LYS A 178 30.45 22.98 -17.21
CA LYS A 178 29.64 22.09 -18.07
C LYS A 178 28.23 21.81 -17.53
N ASP A 179 27.27 21.82 -18.45
CA ASP A 179 25.85 21.50 -18.24
C ASP A 179 25.63 19.98 -18.07
N ALA A 180 24.78 19.58 -17.11
CA ALA A 180 24.46 18.17 -16.82
C ALA A 180 23.76 17.45 -17.99
N ARG A 181 23.27 18.17 -19.01
CA ARG A 181 22.71 17.58 -20.25
C ARG A 181 23.65 16.58 -20.91
N GLN A 182 24.97 16.85 -20.88
CA GLN A 182 25.95 15.96 -21.52
C GLN A 182 26.07 14.62 -20.79
N TRP A 183 26.00 14.61 -19.46
CA TRP A 183 26.03 13.36 -18.69
C TRP A 183 24.79 12.50 -18.93
N PHE A 184 23.60 13.10 -19.02
CA PHE A 184 22.39 12.34 -19.35
C PHE A 184 22.46 11.72 -20.75
N ALA A 185 23.13 12.37 -21.70
CA ALA A 185 23.35 11.83 -23.03
C ALA A 185 24.39 10.68 -23.06
N GLU A 186 25.29 10.63 -22.08
CA GLU A 186 26.28 9.56 -21.93
C GLU A 186 25.70 8.29 -21.28
N LEU A 187 24.50 8.38 -20.68
CA LEU A 187 23.81 7.22 -20.13
C LEU A 187 23.28 6.30 -21.24
N SER A 188 23.63 5.02 -21.16
CA SER A 188 23.07 3.96 -22.02
C SER A 188 21.69 3.49 -21.52
N VAL A 189 20.75 4.42 -21.36
CA VAL A 189 19.39 4.14 -20.89
C VAL A 189 18.33 4.61 -21.88
N ASP A 190 17.18 3.93 -21.91
CA ASP A 190 16.03 4.34 -22.73
C ASP A 190 15.42 5.64 -22.21
N MET A 191 15.70 6.74 -22.90
CA MET A 191 15.23 8.07 -22.54
C MET A 191 13.72 8.25 -22.73
N GLU A 192 13.07 7.47 -23.59
CA GLU A 192 11.61 7.53 -23.75
C GLU A 192 10.92 7.05 -22.48
N LYS A 193 11.41 5.95 -21.89
CA LYS A 193 10.93 5.43 -20.60
C LYS A 193 11.17 6.41 -19.46
N ILE A 194 12.31 7.09 -19.44
CA ILE A 194 12.58 8.13 -18.44
C ILE A 194 11.57 9.28 -18.56
N LEU A 195 11.28 9.74 -19.79
CA LEU A 195 10.29 10.79 -20.02
C LEU A 195 8.87 10.36 -19.63
N GLU A 196 8.49 9.09 -19.85
CA GLU A 196 7.21 8.55 -19.35
C GLU A 196 7.11 8.66 -17.83
N ILE A 197 8.16 8.29 -17.10
CA ILE A 197 8.20 8.38 -15.63
C ILE A 197 8.10 9.85 -15.18
N ILE A 198 8.85 10.76 -15.82
CA ILE A 198 8.81 12.20 -15.50
C ILE A 198 7.39 12.75 -15.66
N ARG A 199 6.70 12.42 -16.76
CA ARG A 199 5.30 12.85 -16.97
C ARG A 199 4.37 12.35 -15.87
N VAL A 200 4.54 11.11 -15.39
CA VAL A 200 3.75 10.56 -14.27
C VAL A 200 4.03 11.32 -12.98
N ILE A 201 5.30 11.64 -12.68
CA ILE A 201 5.69 12.41 -11.49
C ILE A 201 5.08 13.81 -11.52
N LEU A 202 5.19 14.53 -12.65
CA LEU A 202 4.59 15.86 -12.79
C LEU A 202 3.07 15.81 -12.63
N LYS A 203 2.41 14.84 -13.27
CA LYS A 203 0.97 14.63 -13.15
C LYS A 203 0.55 14.34 -11.70
N LEU A 204 1.35 13.58 -10.95
CA LEU A 204 1.10 13.32 -9.53
C LEU A 204 1.09 14.61 -8.71
N TYR A 205 2.02 15.53 -8.93
CA TYR A 205 2.04 16.82 -8.23
C TYR A 205 0.82 17.70 -8.58
N ASP A 206 0.41 17.71 -9.85
CA ASP A 206 -0.79 18.42 -10.28
C ASP A 206 -2.06 17.83 -9.65
N GLN A 207 -2.15 16.50 -9.54
CA GLN A 207 -3.24 15.81 -8.87
C GLN A 207 -3.23 16.10 -7.37
N TRP A 208 -2.07 16.03 -6.72
CA TRP A 208 -1.93 16.32 -5.29
C TRP A 208 -2.40 17.74 -4.97
N LYS A 209 -2.05 18.72 -5.80
CA LYS A 209 -2.49 20.11 -5.61
C LYS A 209 -4.02 20.27 -5.60
N LYS A 210 -4.74 19.40 -6.30
CA LYS A 210 -6.21 19.46 -6.42
C LYS A 210 -6.93 18.59 -5.39
N PHE A 211 -6.28 17.56 -4.87
CA PHE A 211 -6.88 16.58 -3.98
C PHE A 211 -6.85 17.05 -2.52
N ASP A 212 -8.04 17.19 -1.91
CA ASP A 212 -8.17 17.45 -0.47
C ASP A 212 -8.57 16.16 0.26
N ASP A 213 -7.54 15.42 0.71
CA ASP A 213 -7.69 14.13 1.38
C ASP A 213 -8.67 14.17 2.57
N ARG A 214 -8.69 15.27 3.33
CA ARG A 214 -9.52 15.37 4.54
C ARG A 214 -11.02 15.48 4.23
N LYS A 215 -11.38 16.01 3.06
CA LYS A 215 -12.77 16.23 2.68
C LYS A 215 -13.32 15.10 1.82
N GLU A 216 -12.49 14.55 0.94
CA GLU A 216 -12.94 13.66 -0.12
C GLU A 216 -12.88 12.18 0.28
N ILE A 217 -11.91 11.78 1.11
CA ILE A 217 -11.63 10.35 1.31
C ILE A 217 -12.77 9.60 1.99
N ALA A 218 -13.51 10.24 2.89
CA ALA A 218 -14.63 9.59 3.59
C ALA A 218 -15.74 9.17 2.61
N ALA A 219 -16.01 10.01 1.60
CA ALA A 219 -16.97 9.68 0.54
C ALA A 219 -16.45 8.56 -0.35
N VAL A 220 -15.16 8.61 -0.71
CA VAL A 220 -14.51 7.57 -1.51
C VAL A 220 -14.52 6.22 -0.79
N LEU A 221 -14.20 6.18 0.51
CA LEU A 221 -14.21 4.96 1.33
C LEU A 221 -15.60 4.32 1.43
N ASN A 222 -16.67 5.12 1.42
CA ASN A 222 -18.04 4.59 1.42
C ASN A 222 -18.42 3.89 0.11
N ASN A 223 -17.78 4.27 -1.01
CA ASN A 223 -17.99 3.66 -2.33
C ASN A 223 -17.12 2.40 -2.54
N VAL A 224 -16.18 2.11 -1.64
CA VAL A 224 -15.35 0.90 -1.74
C VAL A 224 -16.23 -0.34 -1.61
N PRO A 225 -16.12 -1.33 -2.52
CA PRO A 225 -16.91 -2.53 -2.47
C PRO A 225 -16.60 -3.32 -1.18
N LYS A 226 -17.63 -3.67 -0.42
CA LYS A 226 -17.50 -4.41 0.85
C LYS A 226 -17.41 -5.92 0.62
N PRO A 227 -16.67 -6.67 1.46
CA PRO A 227 -16.68 -8.13 1.42
C PRO A 227 -18.10 -8.68 1.61
N LYS A 228 -18.49 -9.73 0.88
CA LYS A 228 -19.77 -10.41 1.12
C LYS A 228 -19.67 -11.21 2.42
N PRO A 229 -20.62 -11.08 3.35
CA PRO A 229 -20.63 -11.93 4.53
C PRO A 229 -20.83 -13.41 4.13
N PRO A 230 -20.31 -14.36 4.91
CA PRO A 230 -20.61 -15.77 4.68
C PRO A 230 -22.12 -16.03 4.82
N PRO A 231 -22.69 -16.97 4.07
CA PRO A 231 -24.15 -17.15 3.94
C PRO A 231 -24.91 -17.55 5.23
N ASN A 232 -24.26 -17.67 6.40
CA ASN A 232 -24.86 -18.17 7.64
C ASN A 232 -25.07 -17.14 8.76
N SER A 233 -24.91 -15.84 8.52
CA SER A 233 -25.12 -14.83 9.59
C SER A 233 -26.51 -14.18 9.63
N GLU A 234 -27.44 -14.57 8.75
CA GLU A 234 -28.80 -13.96 8.68
C GLU A 234 -29.92 -14.86 9.24
N THR A 235 -29.63 -16.07 9.70
CA THR A 235 -30.68 -17.06 10.10
C THR A 235 -30.91 -17.24 11.60
N GLU A 236 -30.15 -16.57 12.49
CA GLU A 236 -30.30 -16.76 13.96
C GLU A 236 -31.00 -15.61 14.72
N GLN A 237 -31.57 -14.61 14.03
CA GLN A 237 -32.30 -13.52 14.69
C GLN A 237 -33.83 -13.51 14.46
N SER A 238 -34.40 -14.62 13.98
CA SER A 238 -35.86 -14.76 13.80
C SER A 238 -36.41 -16.11 14.28
N SER A 239 -36.06 -16.51 15.50
CA SER A 239 -36.75 -17.62 16.19
C SER A 239 -36.58 -17.57 17.72
N ASN A 240 -36.71 -16.39 18.32
CA ASN A 240 -36.95 -16.26 19.75
C ASN A 240 -38.05 -15.24 20.02
N GLY A 241 -39.28 -15.64 19.73
CA GLY A 241 -40.49 -14.90 20.04
C GLY A 241 -41.67 -15.86 20.08
N SER A 242 -42.26 -16.00 21.27
CA SER A 242 -43.59 -16.57 21.52
C SER A 242 -43.69 -18.08 21.81
N GLN A 243 -43.25 -18.51 23.00
CA GLN A 243 -44.01 -19.50 23.77
C GLN A 243 -43.96 -19.13 25.26
N ASN A 244 -44.96 -18.36 25.70
CA ASN A 244 -45.30 -18.23 27.10
C ASN A 244 -46.82 -18.07 27.19
N SER A 245 -47.54 -19.17 27.43
CA SER A 245 -48.83 -19.14 28.14
C SER A 245 -49.34 -20.54 28.45
N SER A 246 -49.85 -20.65 29.67
CA SER A 246 -50.88 -21.58 30.13
C SER A 246 -50.47 -23.04 30.38
N TYR A 247 -50.13 -23.36 31.63
CA TYR A 247 -50.85 -24.42 32.36
C TYR A 247 -50.90 -24.06 33.85
N GLY A 248 -52.10 -23.73 34.31
CA GLY A 248 -52.48 -23.71 35.71
C GLY A 248 -53.56 -24.76 35.96
N GLN A 249 -53.51 -25.31 37.18
CA GLN A 249 -54.53 -26.06 37.92
C GLN A 249 -54.65 -27.57 37.65
N SER A 250 -54.19 -28.34 38.63
CA SER A 250 -55.09 -28.94 39.63
C SER A 250 -54.44 -28.87 41.02
#